data_AF-A0A9X5XER5-F1
#
_entry.id   AF-A0A9X5XER5-F1
#
_cell.length_a   1.000
_cell.length_b   1.000
_cell.length_c   1.000
_cell.angle_alpha   90.00
_cell.angle_beta   90.00
_cell.angle_gamma   90.00
#
_symmetry.space_group_name_H-M   'P 1'
#
loop_
_entity.id
_entity.type
_entity.pdbx_description
1 polymer ?
#
loop_
_entity_poly.entity_id
_entity_poly.type
_entity_poly.pdbx_seq_one_letter_code
_entity_poly.pdbx_strand_id
1 'polypeptide(L)'
;ALMRELAASARWKDRLEDVLRHEDSVHEPLVYLDRLARLGCETDVWQTTYEQILTGEDPVLDWVKGTGLRPVLTALADDPEARDAFVTEYRDLLRDAYPTAPYGTVLPFRRLFAVAHKGA
;
A
#
# COMPACT_ATOMS: atom_id res chain seq x y z
N ALA A 1 3.76 0.01 5.79
CA ALA A 1 4.76 -0.97 6.24
C ALA A 1 5.90 -1.07 5.22
N LEU A 2 6.23 -2.26 4.68
CA LEU A 2 7.54 -2.59 4.06
C LEU A 2 8.17 -1.53 3.15
N MET A 3 7.46 -1.01 2.13
CA MET A 3 8.05 -0.03 1.21
C MET A 3 8.44 1.28 1.92
N ARG A 4 7.63 1.73 2.88
CA ARG A 4 7.89 2.93 3.67
C ARG A 4 9.04 2.71 4.65
N GLU A 5 9.06 1.55 5.30
CA GLU A 5 10.16 1.18 6.21
C GLU A 5 11.49 1.14 5.46
N LEU A 6 11.51 0.54 4.26
CA LEU A 6 12.69 0.55 3.41
C LEU A 6 13.06 1.98 2.98
N ALA A 7 12.09 2.77 2.54
CA ALA A 7 12.30 4.18 2.16
C ALA A 7 12.84 5.03 3.32
N ALA A 8 12.45 4.73 4.56
CA ALA A 8 12.92 5.43 5.78
C ALA A 8 14.24 4.87 6.34
N SER A 9 14.80 3.81 5.74
CA SER A 9 16.09 3.26 6.18
C SER A 9 17.22 4.26 5.95
N ALA A 10 18.33 4.12 6.69
CA ALA A 10 19.46 5.04 6.64
C ALA A 10 20.03 5.26 5.23
N ARG A 11 19.94 4.25 4.35
CA ARG A 11 20.39 4.33 2.96
C ARG A 11 19.49 5.17 2.07
N TRP A 12 18.18 5.16 2.36
CA TRP A 12 17.15 5.65 1.44
C TRP A 12 16.44 6.92 1.92
N LYS A 13 16.45 7.18 3.23
CA LYS A 13 15.68 8.26 3.87
C LYS A 13 15.88 9.64 3.23
N ASP A 14 17.13 10.01 2.94
CA ASP A 14 17.48 11.35 2.43
C ASP A 14 16.87 11.60 1.03
N ARG A 15 16.47 10.52 0.33
CA ARG A 15 15.86 10.59 -1.01
C ARG A 15 14.37 10.24 -1.01
N LEU A 16 13.89 9.43 -0.05
CA LEU A 16 12.60 8.74 -0.17
C LEU A 16 11.65 8.89 1.02
N GLU A 17 12.08 9.41 2.17
CA GLU A 17 11.28 9.45 3.41
C GLU A 17 9.90 10.11 3.21
N ASP A 18 9.87 11.23 2.48
CA ASP A 18 8.64 12.01 2.21
C ASP A 18 8.00 11.73 0.84
N VAL A 19 8.52 10.76 0.08
CA VAL A 19 8.01 10.46 -1.28
C VAL A 19 6.72 9.63 -1.23
N LEU A 20 6.61 8.76 -0.23
CA LEU A 20 5.47 7.86 -0.08
C LEU A 20 4.39 8.50 0.80
N ARG A 21 3.12 8.29 0.43
CA ARG A 21 2.02 8.76 1.26
C ARG A 21 2.06 8.10 2.65
N HIS A 22 1.85 8.90 3.69
CA HIS A 22 1.86 8.49 5.09
C HIS A 22 0.81 7.41 5.40
N GLU A 23 0.94 6.75 6.56
CA GLU A 23 0.07 5.63 6.93
C GLU A 23 -1.39 6.05 7.15
N ASP A 24 -1.61 7.33 7.46
CA ASP A 24 -2.90 7.97 7.67
C ASP A 24 -3.56 8.51 6.38
N SER A 25 -3.04 8.12 5.20
CA SER A 25 -3.63 8.45 3.88
C SER A 25 -5.11 8.10 3.77
N VAL A 26 -5.55 7.10 4.53
CA VAL A 26 -6.95 6.70 4.68
C VAL A 26 -7.23 6.68 6.18
N HIS A 27 -8.27 7.39 6.61
CA HIS A 27 -8.64 7.39 8.03
C HIS A 27 -9.20 6.03 8.46
N GLU A 28 -9.26 5.80 9.77
CA GLU A 28 -9.96 4.66 10.33
C GLU A 28 -11.47 4.71 10.02
N PRO A 29 -12.18 3.56 9.89
CA PRO A 29 -13.61 3.50 9.59
C PRO A 29 -14.46 4.40 10.49
N LEU A 30 -14.15 4.45 11.78
CA LEU A 30 -14.91 5.24 12.75
C LEU A 30 -14.86 6.75 12.45
N VAL A 31 -13.78 7.25 11.85
CA VAL A 31 -13.67 8.68 11.48
C VAL A 31 -14.66 9.01 10.37
N TYR A 32 -14.83 8.13 9.38
CA TYR A 32 -15.83 8.30 8.34
C TYR A 32 -17.25 8.22 8.92
N LEU A 33 -17.50 7.22 9.78
CA LEU A 33 -18.80 7.03 10.42
C LEU A 33 -19.20 8.26 11.24
N ASP A 34 -18.34 8.74 12.14
CA ASP A 34 -18.63 9.89 13.01
C ASP A 34 -18.88 11.16 12.19
N ARG A 35 -18.03 11.45 11.20
CA ARG A 35 -18.19 12.65 10.35
C ARG A 35 -19.50 12.63 9.56
N LEU A 36 -19.86 11.50 8.97
CA LEU A 36 -21.08 11.37 8.15
C LEU A 36 -22.34 11.36 9.03
N ALA A 37 -22.32 10.64 10.15
CA ALA A 37 -23.45 10.59 11.09
C ALA A 37 -23.76 11.98 11.70
N ARG A 38 -22.73 12.77 12.04
CA ARG A 38 -22.92 14.15 12.56
C ARG A 38 -23.50 15.12 11.53
N LEU A 39 -23.44 14.80 10.25
CA LEU A 39 -24.12 15.56 9.19
C LEU A 39 -25.60 15.17 9.03
N GLY A 40 -26.11 14.27 9.87
CA GLY A 40 -27.49 13.78 9.83
C GLY A 40 -27.73 12.71 8.75
N CYS A 41 -26.67 12.09 8.23
CA CYS A 41 -26.79 11.03 7.22
C CYS A 41 -27.01 9.67 7.88
N GLU A 42 -27.89 8.86 7.28
CA GLU A 42 -27.89 7.41 7.48
C GLU A 42 -26.61 6.85 6.83
N THR A 43 -25.75 6.22 7.62
CA THR A 43 -24.37 5.90 7.21
C THR A 43 -24.07 4.43 7.42
N ASP A 44 -23.47 3.79 6.42
CA ASP A 44 -22.87 2.46 6.51
C ASP A 44 -21.37 2.56 6.20
N VAL A 45 -20.53 2.06 7.10
CA VAL A 45 -19.07 2.04 6.93
C VAL A 45 -18.56 0.66 7.28
N TRP A 46 -17.83 0.04 6.34
CA TRP A 46 -17.25 -1.27 6.54
C TRP A 46 -15.86 -1.38 5.94
N GLN A 47 -15.18 -2.46 6.29
CA GLN A 47 -13.87 -2.80 5.74
C GLN A 47 -13.90 -4.25 5.26
N THR A 48 -13.32 -4.48 4.08
CA THR A 48 -13.14 -5.81 3.51
C THR A 48 -11.67 -6.02 3.19
N THR A 49 -11.11 -7.14 3.63
CA THR A 49 -9.80 -7.61 3.16
C THR A 49 -10.03 -8.72 2.14
N TYR A 50 -9.61 -8.47 0.90
CA TYR A 50 -9.60 -9.47 -0.16
C TYR A 50 -8.28 -10.22 -0.14
N GLU A 51 -8.29 -11.54 -0.09
CA GLU A 51 -7.09 -12.37 -0.22
C GLU A 51 -6.83 -12.65 -1.70
N GLN A 52 -5.94 -11.86 -2.32
CA GLN A 52 -5.62 -12.00 -3.74
C GLN A 52 -4.56 -13.08 -3.93
N ILE A 53 -4.85 -14.11 -4.74
CA ILE A 53 -3.85 -15.10 -5.14
C ILE A 53 -3.14 -14.58 -6.38
N LEU A 54 -1.85 -14.32 -6.24
CA LEU A 54 -0.98 -13.83 -7.30
C LEU A 54 -0.03 -14.93 -7.79
N THR A 55 0.34 -14.88 -9.06
CA THR A 55 1.21 -15.86 -9.72
C THR A 55 2.34 -15.14 -10.47
N GLY A 56 3.49 -15.82 -10.64
CA GLY A 56 4.69 -15.26 -11.27
C GLY A 56 5.94 -15.47 -10.42
N GLU A 57 7.07 -14.93 -10.88
CA GLU A 57 8.36 -15.00 -10.17
C GLU A 57 8.39 -14.06 -8.97
N ASP A 58 7.93 -12.82 -9.14
CA ASP A 58 7.84 -11.81 -8.08
C ASP A 58 6.46 -11.15 -8.07
N PRO A 59 5.41 -11.96 -7.80
CA PRO A 59 4.03 -11.57 -8.04
C PRO A 59 3.62 -10.31 -7.28
N VAL A 60 4.06 -10.17 -6.03
CA VAL A 60 3.74 -9.00 -5.21
C VAL A 60 4.50 -7.77 -5.69
N LEU A 61 5.77 -7.91 -6.08
CA LEU A 61 6.56 -6.79 -6.62
C LEU A 61 5.94 -6.26 -7.91
N ASP A 62 5.52 -7.15 -8.80
CA ASP A 62 4.90 -6.77 -10.07
C ASP A 62 3.52 -6.12 -9.85
N TRP A 63 2.77 -6.57 -8.86
CA TRP A 63 1.53 -5.91 -8.44
C TRP A 63 1.76 -4.49 -7.90
N VAL A 64 2.75 -4.30 -7.01
CA VAL A 64 3.02 -2.99 -6.39
C VAL A 64 3.69 -1.99 -7.33
N LYS A 65 4.37 -2.45 -8.39
CA LYS A 65 4.82 -1.60 -9.51
C LYS A 65 3.66 -0.79 -10.10
N GLY A 66 2.49 -1.41 -10.25
CA GLY A 66 1.30 -0.77 -10.82
C GLY A 66 0.52 0.13 -9.85
N THR A 67 0.74 0.01 -8.53
CA THR A 67 -0.18 0.59 -7.54
C THR A 67 0.46 1.55 -6.54
N GLY A 68 1.76 1.44 -6.27
CA GLY A 68 2.41 2.26 -5.23
C GLY A 68 3.90 2.53 -5.40
N LEU A 69 4.63 1.78 -6.23
CA LEU A 69 6.09 1.90 -6.34
C LEU A 69 6.54 3.04 -7.27
N ARG A 70 5.67 3.51 -8.17
CA ARG A 70 6.00 4.53 -9.19
C ARG A 70 6.60 5.83 -8.61
N PRO A 71 6.12 6.41 -7.50
CA PRO A 71 6.76 7.59 -6.90
C PRO A 71 8.23 7.36 -6.54
N VAL A 72 8.55 6.21 -5.95
CA VAL A 72 9.94 5.85 -5.60
C VAL A 72 10.81 5.72 -6.85
N LEU A 73 10.34 5.01 -7.87
CA LEU A 73 11.08 4.87 -9.14
C LEU A 73 11.31 6.21 -9.84
N THR A 74 10.39 7.16 -9.64
CA THR A 74 10.52 8.52 -10.18
C THR A 74 11.56 9.32 -9.41
N ALA A 75 11.57 9.22 -8.07
CA ALA A 75 12.54 9.91 -7.22
C ALA A 75 13.99 9.38 -7.37
N LEU A 76 14.14 8.13 -7.85
CA LEU A 76 15.43 7.51 -8.17
C LEU A 76 15.76 7.52 -9.67
N ALA A 77 15.01 8.25 -10.50
CA ALA A 77 15.14 8.15 -11.95
C ALA A 77 16.49 8.66 -12.51
N ASP A 78 17.16 9.55 -11.78
CA ASP A 78 18.49 10.10 -12.08
C ASP A 78 19.65 9.16 -11.73
N ASP A 79 19.37 8.08 -10.99
CA ASP A 79 20.36 7.12 -10.52
C ASP A 79 19.87 5.67 -10.73
N PRO A 80 20.12 5.09 -11.92
CA PRO A 80 19.66 3.75 -12.26
C PRO A 80 20.18 2.66 -11.32
N GLU A 81 21.41 2.78 -10.82
CA GLU A 81 22.00 1.80 -9.90
C GLU A 81 21.30 1.84 -8.54
N ALA A 82 21.03 3.03 -8.01
CA ALA A 82 20.24 3.18 -6.79
C ALA A 82 18.80 2.67 -6.97
N ARG A 83 18.18 2.97 -8.11
CA ARG A 83 16.84 2.45 -8.44
C ARG A 83 16.81 0.92 -8.42
N ASP A 84 17.77 0.29 -9.09
CA ASP A 84 17.82 -1.17 -9.21
C ASP A 84 18.17 -1.84 -7.87
N ALA A 85 19.03 -1.20 -7.07
CA ALA A 85 19.31 -1.64 -5.70
C ALA A 85 18.06 -1.57 -4.80
N PHE A 86 17.31 -0.46 -4.84
CA PHE A 86 16.06 -0.33 -4.08
C PHE A 86 15.05 -1.41 -4.46
N VAL A 87 14.86 -1.65 -5.77
CA VAL A 87 13.94 -2.68 -6.27
C VAL A 87 14.37 -4.08 -5.83
N THR A 88 15.67 -4.35 -5.77
CA THR A 88 16.21 -5.63 -5.30
C THR A 88 15.96 -5.83 -3.81
N GLU A 89 16.34 -4.86 -2.97
CA GLU A 89 16.09 -4.92 -1.53
C GLU A 89 14.60 -5.06 -1.21
N TYR A 90 13.75 -4.31 -1.94
CA TYR A 90 12.31 -4.39 -1.75
C TYR A 90 11.74 -5.74 -2.19
N ARG A 91 12.26 -6.33 -3.28
CA ARG A 91 11.88 -7.67 -3.74
C ARG A 91 12.14 -8.71 -2.66
N ASP A 92 13.31 -8.68 -2.05
CA ASP A 92 13.70 -9.65 -1.03
C ASP A 92 12.80 -9.54 0.21
N LEU A 93 12.53 -8.31 0.68
CA LEU A 93 11.56 -8.07 1.75
C LEU A 93 10.15 -8.58 1.42
N LEU A 94 9.70 -8.43 0.17
CA LEU A 94 8.40 -8.93 -0.25
C LEU A 94 8.33 -10.46 -0.29
N ARG A 95 9.40 -11.13 -0.71
CA ARG A 95 9.46 -12.61 -0.73
C ARG A 95 9.38 -13.18 0.68
N ASP A 96 10.05 -12.55 1.64
CA ASP A 96 10.01 -12.95 3.05
C ASP A 96 8.62 -12.73 3.67
N ALA A 97 7.98 -11.61 3.35
CA ALA A 97 6.67 -11.26 3.92
C ALA A 97 5.50 -12.01 3.26
N TYR A 98 5.63 -12.38 1.99
CA TYR A 98 4.59 -13.04 1.20
C TYR A 98 5.13 -14.33 0.58
N PRO A 99 5.29 -15.40 1.36
CA PRO A 99 5.79 -16.67 0.85
C PRO A 99 4.81 -17.31 -0.14
N THR A 100 5.35 -17.92 -1.20
CA THR A 100 4.56 -18.64 -2.20
C THR A 100 4.04 -19.96 -1.65
N ALA A 101 2.73 -20.21 -1.82
CA ALA A 101 2.09 -21.50 -1.58
C ALA A 101 1.88 -22.28 -2.89
N PRO A 102 1.50 -23.58 -2.85
CA PRO A 102 1.24 -24.35 -4.08
C PRO A 102 0.18 -23.76 -5.01
N TYR A 103 -0.72 -22.93 -4.47
CA TYR A 103 -1.78 -22.25 -5.22
C TYR A 103 -1.41 -20.81 -5.63
N GLY A 104 -0.24 -20.30 -5.24
CA GLY A 104 0.21 -18.94 -5.51
C GLY A 104 0.62 -18.17 -4.26
N THR A 105 0.95 -16.89 -4.43
CA THR A 105 1.29 -15.97 -3.33
C THR A 105 0.07 -15.18 -2.92
N VAL A 106 -0.27 -15.18 -1.62
CA VAL A 106 -1.43 -14.43 -1.12
C VAL A 106 -1.02 -12.99 -0.79
N LEU A 107 -1.72 -12.02 -1.38
CA LEU A 107 -1.61 -10.60 -1.04
C LEU A 107 -2.93 -10.12 -0.40
N PRO A 108 -2.94 -9.86 0.92
CA PRO A 108 -4.09 -9.26 1.59
C PRO A 108 -4.30 -7.82 1.11
N PHE A 109 -5.49 -7.53 0.61
CA PHE A 109 -5.82 -6.23 0.03
C PHE A 109 -7.04 -5.61 0.70
N ARG A 110 -6.77 -4.72 1.66
CA ARG A 110 -7.75 -4.06 2.51
C ARG A 110 -8.39 -2.87 1.79
N ARG A 111 -9.72 -2.84 1.76
CA ARG A 111 -10.52 -1.72 1.26
C ARG A 111 -11.50 -1.26 2.34
N LEU A 112 -11.54 0.04 2.58
CA LEU A 112 -12.55 0.72 3.39
C LEU A 112 -13.61 1.28 2.46
N PHE A 113 -14.87 1.09 2.83
CA PHE A 113 -16.02 1.63 2.13
C PHE A 113 -16.86 2.43 3.11
N ALA A 114 -17.38 3.56 2.66
CA ALA A 114 -18.31 4.40 3.40
C ALA A 114 -19.42 4.85 2.45
N VAL A 115 -20.68 4.62 2.84
CA VAL A 115 -21.88 4.98 2.10
C VAL A 115 -22.74 5.84 3.03
N ALA A 116 -23.27 6.96 2.53
CA ALA A 116 -24.12 7.85 3.29
C ALA A 116 -25.33 8.30 2.48
N HIS A 117 -26.49 8.28 3.12
CA HIS A 117 -27.76 8.77 2.59
C HIS A 117 -28.20 9.98 3.40
N LYS A 118 -28.33 11.13 2.73
CA LYS A 118 -28.88 12.34 3.34
C LYS A 118 -30.41 12.20 3.36
N GLY A 119 -31.02 12.32 4.54
CA GLY A 119 -32.47 12.43 4.66
C GLY A 119 -33.00 13.64 3.85
N ALA A 120 -34.25 13.56 3.41
CA ALA A 120 -34.92 14.63 2.66
C ALA A 120 -34.96 15.95 3.45
#